data_AF-A0A8K0EPT3-F1
#
_entry.id   AF-A0A8K0EPT3-F1
#
_cell.length_a   1.000
_cell.length_b   1.000
_cell.length_c   1.000
_cell.angle_alpha   90.00
_cell.angle_beta   90.00
_cell.angle_gamma   90.00
#
_symmetry.space_group_name_H-M   'P 1'
#
loop_
_entity.id
_entity.type
_entity.pdbx_description
1 polymer ?
#
loop_
_entity_poly.entity_id
_entity_poly.type
_entity_poly.pdbx_seq_one_letter_code
_entity_poly.pdbx_strand_id
1 'polypeptide(L)'
;MSYVPPKSQNLSQLRLRYHLTKADPLKKKANMVLLGLLGIFLFTAGSTTASAVPRPDYSQVIAQAACSGVIGAESAYIWAVPRDCSATGDGMTCDQVCQEHQRTLLDQTSSRRPHVFCFDAFQLHFIRTFEMDYTKTYHYQRVQGCSWRANHCGPNYCCCRTPY
;
A
#
# COMPACT_ATOMS: atom_id res chain seq x y z
N MET A 1 31.79 -20.70 -3.26
CA MET A 1 30.80 -19.65 -3.59
C MET A 1 31.23 -18.38 -2.88
N SER A 2 31.74 -17.38 -3.61
CA SER A 2 32.24 -16.13 -3.03
C SER A 2 31.08 -15.15 -2.84
N TYR A 3 30.86 -14.75 -1.59
CA TYR A 3 29.89 -13.71 -1.24
C TYR A 3 30.39 -12.36 -1.76
N VAL A 4 29.65 -11.76 -2.70
CA VAL A 4 29.90 -10.40 -3.20
C VAL A 4 28.99 -9.46 -2.41
N PRO A 5 29.52 -8.53 -1.61
CA PRO A 5 28.69 -7.61 -0.85
C PRO A 5 27.93 -6.66 -1.79
N PRO A 6 26.67 -6.32 -1.49
CA PRO A 6 25.90 -5.38 -2.28
C PRO A 6 26.54 -3.99 -2.23
N LYS A 7 26.61 -3.32 -3.39
CA LYS A 7 27.08 -1.93 -3.50
C LYS A 7 26.23 -1.01 -2.62
N SER A 8 26.88 -0.11 -1.88
CA SER A 8 26.22 0.90 -1.05
C SER A 8 25.23 1.72 -1.88
N GLN A 9 23.94 1.63 -1.59
CA GLN A 9 22.91 2.40 -2.27
C GLN A 9 22.89 3.84 -1.76
N ASN A 10 22.83 4.81 -2.68
CA ASN A 10 22.70 6.22 -2.34
C ASN A 10 21.25 6.52 -1.91
N LEU A 11 21.04 6.61 -0.59
CA LEU A 11 19.73 6.82 0.04
C LEU A 11 19.06 8.14 -0.36
N SER A 12 19.79 9.11 -0.94
CA SER A 12 19.23 10.41 -1.34
C SER A 12 18.18 10.34 -2.47
N GLN A 13 18.09 9.22 -3.19
CA GLN A 13 17.09 9.02 -4.25
C GLN A 13 15.84 8.26 -3.79
N LEU A 14 15.83 7.74 -2.57
CA LEU A 14 14.73 6.94 -2.05
C LEU A 14 13.61 7.85 -1.51
N ARG A 15 12.58 8.12 -2.33
CA ARG A 15 11.35 8.78 -1.86
C ARG A 15 10.33 7.74 -1.43
N LEU A 16 10.34 7.40 -0.14
CA LEU A 16 9.29 6.59 0.50
C LEU A 16 8.05 7.46 0.75
N ARG A 17 6.91 7.10 0.15
CA ARG A 17 5.59 7.63 0.51
C ARG A 17 4.74 6.49 1.05
N TYR A 18 4.25 6.64 2.28
CA TYR A 18 3.33 5.70 2.90
C TYR A 18 1.90 6.24 2.79
N HIS A 19 0.94 5.38 2.45
CA HIS A 19 -0.47 5.72 2.50
C HIS A 19 -1.22 4.76 3.43
N LEU A 20 -1.85 5.35 4.43
CA LEU A 20 -2.92 4.76 5.23
C LEU A 20 -4.20 4.87 4.40
N THR A 21 -4.78 3.75 3.99
CA THR A 21 -6.14 3.72 3.46
C THR A 21 -7.08 4.23 4.56
N LYS A 22 -7.63 5.43 4.38
CA LYS A 22 -8.72 5.91 5.23
C LYS A 22 -9.92 5.02 4.93
N ALA A 23 -10.48 4.38 5.96
CA ALA A 23 -11.79 3.75 5.86
C ALA A 23 -12.82 4.83 5.51
N ASP A 24 -13.54 4.65 4.40
CA ASP A 24 -14.61 5.55 3.99
C ASP A 24 -15.75 5.54 5.02
N PRO A 25 -16.13 6.68 5.64
CA PRO A 25 -17.35 6.72 6.42
C PRO A 25 -18.56 6.70 5.49
N LEU A 26 -19.36 5.64 5.62
CA LEU A 26 -20.68 5.45 5.02
C LEU A 26 -21.48 6.77 4.92
N LYS A 27 -21.65 7.24 3.69
CA LYS A 27 -22.39 8.45 3.34
C LYS A 27 -23.90 8.19 3.51
N LYS A 28 -24.43 8.38 4.72
CA LYS A 28 -25.89 8.45 4.95
C LYS A 28 -26.45 9.67 4.21
N LYS A 29 -27.20 9.44 3.13
CA LYS A 29 -28.05 10.45 2.49
C LYS A 29 -29.16 10.84 3.47
N ALA A 30 -29.17 12.09 3.91
CA ALA A 30 -30.33 12.70 4.53
C ALA A 30 -30.73 13.91 3.68
N ASN A 31 -31.83 13.75 2.94
CA ASN A 31 -32.62 14.87 2.43
C ASN A 31 -33.25 15.56 3.65
N MET A 32 -33.01 16.85 3.85
CA MET A 32 -33.94 17.66 4.64
C MET A 32 -33.96 19.10 4.13
N VAL A 33 -35.19 19.54 3.87
CA VAL A 33 -35.63 20.75 3.19
C VAL A 33 -35.67 21.93 4.16
N LEU A 34 -35.21 23.09 3.67
CA LEU A 34 -35.61 24.49 3.88
C LEU A 34 -36.36 24.93 5.17
N LEU A 35 -35.81 25.94 5.88
CA LEU A 35 -36.41 27.24 6.26
C LEU A 35 -35.89 27.78 7.62
N GLY A 36 -35.53 29.08 7.65
CA GLY A 36 -35.95 29.97 8.74
C GLY A 36 -34.91 30.41 9.81
N LEU A 37 -34.47 31.67 9.67
CA LEU A 37 -34.37 32.73 10.70
C LEU A 37 -33.41 32.61 11.92
N LEU A 38 -32.59 33.68 12.03
CA LEU A 38 -31.99 34.35 13.20
C LEU A 38 -32.04 33.63 14.56
N GLY A 39 -30.86 33.42 15.16
CA GLY A 39 -30.75 33.16 16.60
C GLY A 39 -29.32 32.91 17.09
N ILE A 40 -28.70 33.94 17.67
CA ILE A 40 -27.75 33.89 18.81
C ILE A 40 -26.63 32.84 18.70
N PHE A 41 -25.44 33.26 18.25
CA PHE A 41 -24.19 32.48 18.38
C PHE A 41 -23.74 32.44 19.85
N LEU A 42 -24.30 31.50 20.61
CA LEU A 42 -23.64 30.97 21.79
C LEU A 42 -22.48 30.09 21.32
N PHE A 43 -21.26 30.49 21.66
CA PHE A 43 -20.06 29.67 21.51
C PHE A 43 -20.22 28.41 22.37
N THR A 44 -20.76 27.34 21.78
CA THR A 44 -20.58 26.00 22.32
C THR A 44 -19.13 25.62 22.08
N ALA A 45 -18.39 25.44 23.19
CA ALA A 45 -17.06 24.86 23.17
C ALA A 45 -17.13 23.50 22.47
N GLY A 46 -16.77 23.48 21.20
CA GLY A 46 -16.58 22.25 20.45
C GLY A 46 -15.39 21.52 21.05
N SER A 47 -15.66 20.55 21.92
CA SER A 47 -14.68 19.54 22.31
C SER A 47 -14.24 18.82 21.05
N THR A 48 -13.13 19.26 20.47
CA THR A 48 -12.41 18.53 19.43
C THR A 48 -11.92 17.25 20.07
N THR A 49 -12.68 16.17 19.94
CA THR A 49 -12.16 14.83 20.17
C THR A 49 -10.96 14.69 19.24
N ALA A 50 -9.77 14.66 19.83
CA ALA A 50 -8.54 14.39 19.10
C ALA A 50 -8.75 13.08 18.35
N SER A 51 -8.88 13.19 17.02
CA SER A 51 -9.05 12.03 16.16
C SER A 51 -7.81 11.17 16.36
N ALA A 52 -7.97 9.97 16.92
CA ALA A 52 -6.88 9.04 17.11
C ALA A 52 -6.15 8.88 15.77
N VAL A 53 -4.87 9.27 15.73
CA VAL A 53 -4.03 9.09 14.55
C VAL A 53 -4.08 7.59 14.21
N PRO A 54 -4.57 7.20 13.02
CA PRO A 54 -4.62 5.79 12.64
C PRO A 54 -3.21 5.21 12.77
N ARG A 55 -3.06 4.14 13.54
CA ARG A 55 -1.78 3.44 13.63
C ARG A 55 -1.42 2.97 12.22
N PRO A 56 -0.18 3.18 11.73
CA PRO A 56 0.23 2.71 10.43
C PRO A 56 0.05 1.20 10.38
N ASP A 57 -0.50 0.71 9.28
CA ASP A 57 -0.50 -0.73 9.02
C ASP A 57 0.95 -1.17 8.79
N TYR A 58 1.54 -1.82 9.80
CA TYR A 58 2.93 -2.26 9.77
C TYR A 58 3.22 -3.18 8.57
N SER A 59 2.21 -3.90 8.09
CA SER A 59 2.32 -4.73 6.89
C SER A 59 2.63 -3.90 5.65
N GLN A 60 1.92 -2.80 5.46
CA GLN A 60 2.15 -1.87 4.36
C GLN A 60 3.53 -1.22 4.45
N VAL A 61 3.98 -0.88 5.66
CA VAL A 61 5.31 -0.29 5.88
C VAL A 61 6.41 -1.27 5.51
N ILE A 62 6.32 -2.51 5.99
CA ILE A 62 7.30 -3.56 5.70
C ILE A 62 7.27 -3.92 4.22
N ALA A 63 6.09 -4.06 3.61
CA ALA A 63 5.94 -4.35 2.20
C ALA A 63 6.57 -3.27 1.33
N GLN A 64 6.31 -2.00 1.65
CA GLN A 64 6.88 -0.87 0.92
C GLN A 64 8.40 -0.86 1.02
N ALA A 65 8.95 -1.06 2.21
CA ALA A 65 10.40 -1.15 2.42
C ALA A 65 11.01 -2.33 1.65
N ALA A 66 10.35 -3.49 1.68
CA ALA A 66 10.78 -4.68 0.94
C ALA A 66 10.80 -4.41 -0.58
N CYS A 67 9.69 -3.93 -1.15
CA CYS A 67 9.61 -3.58 -2.57
C CYS A 67 10.66 -2.54 -2.99
N SER A 68 10.92 -1.53 -2.15
CA SER A 68 11.98 -0.55 -2.40
C SER A 68 13.39 -1.15 -2.36
N GLY A 69 13.63 -2.15 -1.49
CA GLY A 69 14.94 -2.78 -1.34
C GLY A 69 15.32 -3.75 -2.46
N VAL A 70 14.34 -4.35 -3.16
CA VAL A 70 14.62 -5.29 -4.26
C VAL A 70 14.91 -4.60 -5.60
N ILE A 71 14.43 -3.37 -5.78
CA ILE A 71 14.83 -2.59 -6.95
C ILE A 71 16.32 -2.26 -6.81
N GLY A 72 17.09 -2.59 -7.85
CA GLY A 72 18.49 -2.20 -7.97
C GLY A 72 18.67 -0.69 -8.09
N ALA A 73 19.73 -0.22 -8.75
CA ALA A 73 20.02 1.22 -8.86
C ALA A 73 19.08 2.01 -9.82
N GLU A 74 17.90 1.48 -10.15
CA GLU A 74 16.99 2.11 -11.11
C GLU A 74 16.09 3.15 -10.42
N SER A 75 16.15 4.40 -10.89
CA SER A 75 15.25 5.47 -10.41
C SER A 75 13.83 5.20 -10.91
N ALA A 76 12.99 4.58 -10.08
CA ALA A 76 11.58 4.34 -10.37
C ALA A 76 10.72 4.75 -9.17
N TYR A 77 9.47 5.14 -9.45
CA TYR A 77 8.45 5.17 -8.40
C TYR A 77 8.03 3.74 -8.10
N ILE A 78 7.98 3.39 -6.81
CA ILE A 78 7.76 2.03 -6.32
C ILE A 78 6.61 2.04 -5.32
N TRP A 79 5.73 1.07 -5.45
CA TRP A 79 4.62 0.86 -4.53
C TRP A 79 4.53 -0.59 -4.12
N ALA A 80 4.24 -0.82 -2.85
CA ALA A 80 3.64 -2.06 -2.39
C ALA A 80 2.12 -1.92 -2.42
N VAL A 81 1.45 -2.76 -3.19
CA VAL A 81 -0.01 -2.77 -3.29
C VAL A 81 -0.54 -4.06 -2.66
N PRO A 82 -1.40 -3.99 -1.62
CA PRO A 82 -1.95 -5.20 -1.00
C PRO A 82 -2.86 -5.93 -1.99
N ARG A 83 -2.89 -7.26 -1.90
CA ARG A 83 -3.89 -8.10 -2.57
C ARG A 83 -5.05 -8.43 -1.63
N ASP A 84 -6.27 -8.45 -2.18
CA ASP A 84 -7.39 -9.03 -1.45
C ASP A 84 -7.29 -10.55 -1.44
N CYS A 85 -6.84 -11.05 -0.30
CA CYS A 85 -6.65 -12.46 -0.03
C CYS A 85 -7.84 -13.10 0.71
N SER A 86 -8.97 -12.41 0.85
CA SER A 86 -10.16 -12.95 1.47
C SER A 86 -10.70 -14.15 0.67
N ALA A 87 -11.56 -14.97 1.29
CA ALA A 87 -12.21 -16.09 0.60
C ALA A 87 -13.08 -15.64 -0.59
N THR A 88 -13.49 -14.37 -0.59
CA THR A 88 -14.25 -13.71 -1.65
C THR A 88 -13.42 -12.70 -2.44
N GLY A 89 -12.10 -12.74 -2.28
CA GLY A 89 -11.19 -11.79 -2.92
C GLY A 89 -11.24 -11.88 -4.44
N ASP A 90 -10.70 -10.86 -5.09
CA ASP A 90 -10.75 -10.69 -6.54
C ASP A 90 -10.01 -11.77 -7.35
N GLY A 91 -9.19 -12.61 -6.70
CA GLY A 91 -8.40 -13.65 -7.34
C GLY A 91 -7.36 -13.11 -8.34
N MET A 92 -7.08 -11.80 -8.30
CA MET A 92 -6.23 -11.13 -9.26
C MET A 92 -4.76 -11.48 -9.05
N THR A 93 -4.01 -11.63 -10.14
CA THR A 93 -2.55 -11.68 -10.07
C THR A 93 -1.97 -10.33 -9.67
N CYS A 94 -0.72 -10.30 -9.24
CA CYS A 94 -0.04 -9.03 -8.99
C CYS A 94 0.12 -8.16 -10.25
N ASP A 95 0.24 -8.77 -11.44
CA ASP A 95 0.16 -8.01 -12.68
C ASP A 95 -1.19 -7.30 -12.83
N GLN A 96 -2.30 -8.00 -12.57
CA GLN A 96 -3.64 -7.43 -12.66
C GLN A 96 -3.84 -6.32 -11.63
N VAL A 97 -3.38 -6.52 -10.40
CA VAL A 97 -3.44 -5.52 -9.31
C VAL A 97 -2.70 -4.24 -9.69
N CYS A 98 -1.47 -4.35 -10.23
CA CYS A 98 -0.72 -3.17 -10.66
C CYS A 98 -1.40 -2.43 -11.83
N GLN A 99 -2.08 -3.15 -12.72
CA GLN A 99 -2.84 -2.53 -13.82
C GLN A 99 -4.12 -1.85 -13.34
N GLU A 100 -4.87 -2.49 -12.44
CA GLU A 100 -6.09 -1.94 -11.87
C GLU A 100 -5.81 -0.62 -11.13
N HIS A 101 -4.76 -0.59 -10.32
CA HIS A 101 -4.38 0.59 -9.55
C HIS A 101 -3.56 1.62 -10.34
N GLN A 102 -3.27 1.38 -11.62
CA GLN A 102 -2.35 2.20 -12.41
C GLN A 102 -2.69 3.70 -12.34
N ARG A 103 -3.96 4.09 -12.52
CA ARG A 103 -4.35 5.51 -12.49
C ARG A 103 -4.01 6.15 -11.15
N THR A 104 -4.44 5.52 -10.05
CA THR A 104 -4.19 6.01 -8.70
C THR A 104 -2.70 6.10 -8.37
N LEU A 105 -1.89 5.13 -8.82
CA LEU A 105 -0.45 5.13 -8.60
C LEU A 105 0.23 6.25 -9.41
N LEU A 106 -0.15 6.43 -10.67
CA LEU A 106 0.42 7.48 -11.52
C LEU A 106 0.07 8.89 -11.03
N ASP A 107 -1.15 9.11 -10.52
CA ASP A 107 -1.59 10.38 -9.92
C ASP A 107 -0.72 10.82 -8.73
N GLN A 108 -0.02 9.88 -8.09
CA GLN A 108 0.91 10.17 -6.99
C GLN A 108 2.29 10.62 -7.47
N THR A 109 2.55 10.55 -8.76
CA THR A 109 3.84 10.87 -9.37
C THR A 109 3.68 12.05 -10.33
N SER A 110 4.78 12.75 -10.59
CA SER A 110 4.87 13.64 -11.75
C SER A 110 5.29 12.88 -13.01
N SER A 111 5.14 11.54 -13.03
CA SER A 111 5.59 10.70 -14.13
C SER A 111 4.75 10.97 -15.37
N ARG A 112 5.40 11.29 -16.48
CA ARG A 112 4.76 11.40 -17.80
C ARG A 112 4.50 10.03 -18.46
N ARG A 113 4.83 8.95 -17.76
CA ARG A 113 4.81 7.59 -18.31
C ARG A 113 3.51 6.90 -17.91
N PRO A 114 2.71 6.43 -18.87
CA PRO A 114 1.35 6.00 -18.61
C PRO A 114 1.26 4.55 -18.12
N HIS A 115 2.36 3.92 -17.71
CA HIS A 115 2.39 2.49 -17.44
C HIS A 115 2.97 2.15 -16.07
N VAL A 116 2.28 1.28 -15.36
CA VAL A 116 2.76 0.64 -14.13
C VAL A 116 2.79 -0.87 -14.36
N PHE A 117 3.79 -1.56 -13.84
CA PHE A 117 3.89 -3.01 -13.95
C PHE A 117 4.44 -3.65 -12.68
N CYS A 118 4.11 -4.92 -12.48
CA CYS A 118 4.67 -5.72 -11.40
C CYS A 118 6.10 -6.15 -11.74
N PHE A 119 7.01 -6.01 -10.78
CA PHE A 119 8.39 -6.50 -10.91
C PHE A 119 8.76 -7.54 -9.85
N ASP A 120 8.02 -7.59 -8.75
CA ASP A 120 8.25 -8.52 -7.65
C ASP A 120 6.99 -8.64 -6.78
N ALA A 121 6.96 -9.60 -5.86
CA ALA A 121 5.87 -9.74 -4.91
C ALA A 121 6.33 -10.36 -3.59
N PHE A 122 5.62 -10.05 -2.51
CA PHE A 122 5.91 -10.54 -1.18
C PHE A 122 4.70 -11.19 -0.53
N GLN A 123 4.96 -12.19 0.29
CA GLN A 123 3.99 -12.70 1.26
C GLN A 123 4.45 -12.35 2.66
N LEU A 124 3.69 -11.50 3.35
CA LEU A 124 3.94 -11.09 4.73
C LEU A 124 2.95 -11.78 5.66
N HIS A 125 3.49 -12.44 6.69
CA HIS A 125 2.74 -13.02 7.79
C HIS A 125 3.16 -12.37 9.10
N PHE A 126 2.19 -11.82 9.82
CA PHE A 126 2.39 -11.32 11.16
C PHE A 126 2.06 -12.42 12.15
N ILE A 127 3.07 -12.89 12.85
CA ILE A 127 2.93 -13.94 13.83
C ILE A 127 3.10 -13.30 15.19
N ARG A 128 2.02 -13.30 15.96
CA ARG A 128 2.02 -12.92 17.36
C ARG A 128 1.95 -14.18 18.20
N THR A 129 2.93 -14.33 19.07
CA THR A 129 2.95 -15.38 20.08
C THR A 129 2.87 -14.74 21.46
N PHE A 130 2.68 -15.54 22.52
CA PHE A 130 2.70 -15.01 23.88
C PHE A 130 4.07 -14.42 24.28
N GLU A 131 5.15 -14.82 23.62
CA GLU A 131 6.52 -14.42 23.96
C GLU A 131 7.09 -13.33 23.03
N MET A 132 6.67 -13.30 21.77
CA MET A 132 7.24 -12.41 20.76
C MET A 132 6.30 -12.14 19.58
N ASP A 133 6.44 -10.93 19.04
CA ASP A 133 5.85 -10.51 17.77
C ASP A 133 6.94 -10.53 16.70
N TYR A 134 6.73 -11.25 15.60
CA TYR A 134 7.65 -11.25 14.47
C TYR A 134 6.91 -11.31 13.13
N THR A 135 7.60 -10.89 12.08
CA THR A 135 7.10 -10.93 10.71
C THR A 135 7.86 -11.97 9.92
N LYS A 136 7.13 -12.90 9.29
CA LYS A 136 7.70 -13.83 8.32
C LYS A 136 7.43 -13.31 6.92
N THR A 137 8.50 -13.13 6.16
CA THR A 137 8.45 -12.59 4.79
C THR A 137 8.91 -13.64 3.80
N TYR A 138 8.12 -13.89 2.76
CA TYR A 138 8.52 -14.69 1.61
C TYR A 138 8.59 -13.80 0.38
N HIS A 139 9.67 -13.96 -0.37
CA HIS A 139 9.97 -13.18 -1.57
C HIS A 139 9.68 -14.01 -2.82
N TYR A 140 8.89 -13.46 -3.74
CA TYR A 140 8.51 -14.09 -4.99
C TYR A 140 8.97 -13.25 -6.17
N GLN A 141 10.11 -13.62 -6.73
CA GLN A 141 10.65 -12.99 -7.94
C GLN A 141 9.59 -12.89 -9.04
N ARG A 142 9.73 -11.88 -9.92
CA ARG A 142 8.78 -11.53 -10.99
C ARG A 142 7.95 -12.68 -11.56
N VAL A 143 8.58 -13.71 -12.11
CA VAL A 143 7.88 -14.81 -12.80
C VAL A 143 6.99 -15.62 -11.87
N GLN A 144 7.39 -15.78 -10.61
CA GLN A 144 6.64 -16.54 -9.62
C GLN A 144 5.63 -15.66 -8.88
N GLY A 145 5.96 -14.40 -8.63
CA GLY A 145 5.13 -13.48 -7.86
C GLY A 145 4.07 -12.78 -8.69
N CYS A 146 4.47 -12.20 -9.82
CA CYS A 146 3.60 -11.30 -10.58
C CYS A 146 2.42 -12.02 -11.26
N SER A 147 2.61 -13.26 -11.70
CA SER A 147 1.58 -14.07 -12.35
C SER A 147 0.91 -15.09 -11.44
N TRP A 148 1.12 -15.01 -10.12
CA TRP A 148 0.61 -16.01 -9.18
C TRP A 148 -0.93 -15.98 -9.06
N ARG A 149 -1.57 -17.14 -9.26
CA ARG A 149 -3.03 -17.34 -9.16
C ARG A 149 -3.44 -18.49 -8.23
N ALA A 150 -2.54 -19.08 -7.44
CA ALA A 150 -2.89 -20.29 -6.71
C ALA A 150 -4.03 -20.06 -5.71
N ASN A 151 -4.83 -21.11 -5.43
CA ASN A 151 -6.03 -21.11 -4.59
C ASN A 151 -5.80 -20.79 -3.08
N HIS A 152 -4.66 -20.20 -2.75
CA HIS A 152 -4.26 -19.79 -1.41
C HIS A 152 -3.64 -18.40 -1.47
N CYS A 153 -3.79 -17.63 -0.39
CA CYS A 153 -3.24 -16.27 -0.29
C CYS A 153 -1.71 -16.30 -0.25
N GLY A 154 -1.10 -16.26 -1.42
CA GLY A 154 0.28 -15.89 -1.66
C GLY A 154 0.38 -15.28 -3.06
N PRO A 155 1.42 -14.50 -3.35
CA PRO A 155 1.87 -13.35 -2.54
C PRO A 155 0.71 -12.42 -2.14
N ASN A 156 0.79 -11.74 -0.99
CA ASN A 156 -0.25 -10.81 -0.51
C ASN A 156 0.09 -9.32 -0.66
N TYR A 157 1.30 -9.00 -1.14
CA TYR A 157 1.69 -7.65 -1.57
C TYR A 157 2.38 -7.72 -2.93
N CYS A 158 2.01 -6.81 -3.82
CA CYS A 158 2.55 -6.66 -5.16
C CYS A 158 3.49 -5.47 -5.22
N CYS A 159 4.69 -5.67 -5.77
CA CYS A 159 5.62 -4.58 -6.01
C CYS A 159 5.39 -4.01 -7.41
N CYS A 160 4.77 -2.84 -7.46
CA CYS A 160 4.46 -2.12 -8.69
C CYS A 160 5.47 -1.01 -8.92
N ARG A 161 5.83 -0.75 -10.19
CA ARG A 161 6.71 0.38 -10.55
C ARG A 161 6.37 1.01 -11.89
N THR A 162 6.81 2.25 -12.08
CA THR A 162 6.87 2.87 -13.41
C THR A 162 8.13 2.44 -14.17
N PRO A 163 8.09 2.33 -15.51
CA PRO A 163 9.29 2.08 -16.32
C PRO A 163 10.24 3.28 -16.27
N TYR A 164 11.56 3.01 -16.25
CA TYR A 164 12.63 4.02 -16.25
C TYR A 164 12.67 4.86 -17.51
#